data_AF-A0A3Q0FUG4-F1
#
_entry.id   AF-A0A3Q0FUG4-F1
#
_cell.length_a   1.000
_cell.length_b   1.000
_cell.length_c   1.000
_cell.angle_alpha   90.00
_cell.angle_beta   90.00
_cell.angle_gamma   90.00
#
_symmetry.space_group_name_H-M   'P 1'
#
loop_
_entity.id
_entity.type
_entity.pdbx_description
1 polymer ?
#
loop_
_entity_poly.entity_id
_entity_poly.type
_entity_poly.pdbx_seq_one_letter_code
_entity_poly.pdbx_strand_id
1 'polypeptide(L)'
;MYAQGILKLVLLLAASLLSLLPALPPTFSLSLRSASTSASSCQLSQAESELRCHTSGGKLCNGRGQCNCGVCICRVTEPGKYYGPLCECHDWVCDTYDGKICADSEDFL
;
A
#
# COMPACT_ATOMS: atom_id res chain seq x y z
N MET A 1 -34.35 -53.45 -32.74
CA MET A 1 -35.02 -52.21 -32.29
C MET A 1 -34.83 -51.95 -30.78
N TYR A 2 -34.80 -52.98 -29.92
CA TYR A 2 -34.62 -52.80 -28.47
C TYR A 2 -33.20 -52.35 -28.04
N ALA A 3 -32.15 -52.83 -28.71
CA ALA A 3 -30.76 -52.52 -28.37
C ALA A 3 -30.36 -51.04 -28.57
N GLN A 4 -30.96 -50.36 -29.55
CA GLN A 4 -30.70 -48.93 -29.80
C GLN A 4 -31.37 -48.04 -28.75
N GLY A 5 -32.54 -48.46 -28.24
CA GLY A 5 -33.22 -47.76 -27.14
C GLY A 5 -32.44 -47.84 -25.84
N ILE A 6 -31.90 -49.03 -25.52
CA ILE A 6 -31.05 -49.23 -24.35
C ILE A 6 -29.77 -48.39 -24.45
N LEU A 7 -29.10 -48.37 -25.61
CA LEU A 7 -27.88 -47.59 -25.79
C LEU A 7 -28.14 -46.09 -25.59
N LYS A 8 -29.25 -45.57 -26.13
CA LYS A 8 -29.62 -44.16 -25.91
C LYS A 8 -29.97 -43.87 -24.45
N LEU A 9 -30.63 -44.79 -23.77
CA LEU A 9 -30.95 -44.64 -22.35
C LEU A 9 -29.68 -44.63 -21.49
N VAL A 10 -28.73 -45.53 -21.76
CA VAL A 10 -27.43 -45.58 -21.07
C VAL A 10 -26.62 -44.30 -21.30
N LEU A 11 -26.62 -43.77 -22.53
CA LEU A 11 -25.93 -42.52 -22.86
C LEU A 11 -26.55 -41.31 -22.15
N LEU A 12 -27.88 -41.25 -22.04
CA LEU A 12 -28.58 -40.19 -21.32
C LEU A 12 -28.29 -40.23 -19.81
N LEU A 13 -28.30 -41.43 -19.21
CA LEU A 13 -27.99 -41.60 -17.79
C LEU A 13 -26.52 -41.24 -17.48
N ALA A 14 -25.57 -41.58 -18.36
CA ALA A 14 -24.16 -41.22 -18.20
C ALA A 14 -23.91 -39.70 -18.29
N ALA A 15 -24.61 -39.01 -19.20
CA ALA A 15 -24.52 -37.56 -19.34
C ALA A 15 -25.08 -36.83 -18.10
N SER A 16 -26.16 -37.33 -17.51
CA SER A 16 -26.73 -36.78 -16.27
C SER A 16 -25.83 -36.99 -15.05
N LEU A 17 -25.05 -38.08 -14.98
CA LEU A 17 -24.06 -38.27 -13.92
C LEU A 17 -22.88 -37.29 -14.04
N LEU A 18 -22.48 -36.91 -15.26
CA LEU A 18 -21.37 -35.97 -15.48
C LEU A 18 -21.69 -34.55 -14.97
N SER A 19 -22.96 -34.17 -14.95
CA SER A 19 -23.43 -32.87 -14.44
C SER A 19 -23.47 -32.77 -12.90
N LEU A 20 -23.29 -33.87 -12.17
CA LEU A 20 -23.16 -33.87 -10.70
C LEU A 20 -21.70 -33.88 -10.22
N LEU A 21 -20.71 -33.93 -11.12
CA LEU A 21 -19.31 -33.82 -10.71
C LEU A 21 -19.07 -32.36 -10.27
N PRO A 22 -18.75 -32.10 -8.99
CA PRO A 22 -18.35 -30.76 -8.58
C PRO A 22 -17.13 -30.40 -9.41
N ALA A 23 -17.21 -29.29 -10.15
CA ALA A 23 -16.06 -28.70 -10.80
C ALA A 23 -15.05 -28.37 -9.70
N LEU A 24 -14.08 -29.27 -9.46
CA LEU A 24 -12.91 -28.91 -8.68
C LEU A 24 -12.31 -27.73 -9.46
N PRO A 25 -12.23 -26.53 -8.86
CA PRO A 25 -11.56 -25.42 -9.49
C PRO A 25 -10.16 -25.92 -9.81
N PRO A 26 -9.65 -25.68 -11.03
CA PRO A 26 -8.28 -26.05 -11.30
C PRO A 26 -7.44 -25.33 -10.24
N THR A 27 -6.54 -26.06 -9.59
CA THR A 27 -5.54 -25.53 -8.67
C THR A 27 -4.52 -24.66 -9.45
N PHE A 28 -5.00 -23.69 -10.22
CA PHE A 28 -4.33 -22.47 -10.62
C PHE A 28 -4.79 -21.43 -9.60
N SER A 29 -4.21 -21.38 -8.42
CA SER A 29 -2.92 -20.71 -8.31
C SER A 29 -2.23 -21.24 -7.07
N LEU A 30 -1.17 -22.01 -7.24
CA LEU A 30 -0.12 -22.06 -6.24
C LEU A 30 0.53 -20.67 -6.23
N SER A 31 -0.15 -19.71 -5.61
CA SER A 31 0.47 -18.46 -5.24
C SER A 31 1.46 -18.85 -4.15
N LEU A 32 2.70 -19.15 -4.54
CA LEU A 32 3.83 -18.94 -3.66
C LEU A 32 3.80 -17.44 -3.34
N ARG A 33 2.98 -17.05 -2.37
CA ARG A 33 3.37 -15.99 -1.46
C ARG A 33 4.59 -16.56 -0.79
N SER A 34 5.75 -16.32 -1.39
CA SER A 34 7.01 -16.34 -0.69
C SER A 34 6.72 -15.71 0.66
N ALA A 35 6.84 -16.50 1.72
CA ALA A 35 6.90 -15.98 3.05
C ALA A 35 8.17 -15.11 3.07
N SER A 36 8.02 -13.86 2.63
CA SER A 36 8.99 -12.81 2.86
C SER A 36 8.97 -12.62 4.35
N THR A 37 9.94 -13.26 4.97
CA THR A 37 10.36 -13.01 6.34
C THR A 37 10.33 -11.51 6.58
N SER A 38 9.65 -11.16 7.66
CA SER A 38 9.40 -9.83 8.18
C SER A 38 10.67 -8.99 8.29
N ALA A 39 10.98 -8.27 7.22
CA ALA A 39 11.54 -6.94 7.16
C ALA A 39 10.96 -6.35 5.87
N SER A 40 10.25 -5.23 5.96
CA SER A 40 9.60 -4.60 4.80
C SER A 40 10.64 -4.19 3.76
N SER A 41 11.06 -5.11 2.90
CA SER A 41 11.88 -4.82 1.74
C SER A 41 11.04 -3.97 0.81
N CYS A 42 11.54 -2.78 0.51
CA CYS A 42 10.87 -1.87 -0.41
C CYS A 42 10.63 -2.58 -1.75
N GLN A 43 9.41 -2.53 -2.26
CA GLN A 43 9.04 -3.10 -3.57
C GLN A 43 9.32 -2.15 -4.74
N LEU A 44 9.75 -0.91 -4.44
CA LEU A 44 10.09 0.11 -5.42
C LEU A 44 11.58 0.08 -5.71
N SER A 45 11.95 0.39 -6.96
CA SER A 45 13.32 0.79 -7.27
C SER A 45 13.66 2.11 -6.56
N GLN A 46 14.96 2.38 -6.41
CA GLN A 46 15.43 3.65 -5.84
C GLN A 46 14.85 4.86 -6.60
N ALA A 47 14.86 4.83 -7.93
CA ALA A 47 14.34 5.92 -8.75
C ALA A 47 12.82 6.15 -8.55
N GLU A 48 12.03 5.08 -8.44
CA GLU A 48 10.58 5.18 -8.18
C GLU A 48 10.27 5.65 -6.75
N SER A 49 11.11 5.27 -5.79
CA SER A 49 11.03 5.79 -4.42
C SER A 49 11.33 7.28 -4.42
N GLU A 50 12.44 7.71 -5.02
CA GLU A 50 12.84 9.12 -5.09
C GLU A 50 11.84 9.98 -5.83
N LEU A 51 11.25 9.49 -6.93
CA LEU A 51 10.21 10.21 -7.68
C LEU A 51 9.01 10.56 -6.81
N ARG A 52 8.59 9.67 -5.90
CA ARG A 52 7.48 9.93 -4.96
C ARG A 52 7.82 10.98 -3.90
N CYS A 53 9.10 11.15 -3.59
CA CYS A 53 9.58 12.12 -2.60
C CYS A 53 10.04 13.45 -3.23
N HIS A 54 9.99 13.57 -4.56
CA HIS A 54 10.50 14.71 -5.29
C HIS A 54 9.62 15.95 -5.11
N THR A 55 10.23 17.12 -4.99
CA THR A 55 9.52 18.41 -4.86
C THR A 55 9.79 19.29 -6.08
N SER A 56 8.96 20.32 -6.28
CA SER A 56 9.14 21.30 -7.37
C SER A 56 10.49 22.01 -7.35
N GLY A 57 11.15 22.08 -6.18
CA GLY A 57 12.48 22.67 -6.00
C GLY A 57 13.65 21.70 -6.23
N GLY A 58 13.41 20.49 -6.74
CA GLY A 58 14.46 19.51 -7.05
C GLY A 58 15.05 18.78 -5.83
N LYS A 59 14.56 19.06 -4.61
CA LYS A 59 15.02 18.42 -3.38
C LYS A 59 14.04 17.32 -2.96
N LEU A 60 14.56 16.17 -2.52
CA LEU A 60 13.72 15.14 -1.90
C LEU A 60 13.23 15.62 -0.53
N CYS A 61 11.95 15.43 -0.23
CA CYS A 61 11.36 15.77 1.07
C CYS A 61 11.65 17.21 1.51
N ASN A 62 11.64 18.15 0.55
CA ASN A 62 12.03 19.56 0.73
C ASN A 62 13.44 19.79 1.31
N GLY A 63 14.31 18.78 1.33
CA GLY A 63 15.61 18.78 2.01
C GLY A 63 15.52 18.67 3.54
N ARG A 64 14.34 18.32 4.05
CA ARG A 64 13.99 18.30 5.49
C ARG A 64 13.71 16.89 6.02
N GLY A 65 14.05 15.87 5.23
CA GLY A 65 13.84 14.47 5.58
C GLY A 65 14.65 13.52 4.69
N GLN A 66 14.45 12.23 4.91
CA GLN A 66 15.00 11.16 4.08
C GLN A 66 13.86 10.43 3.37
N CYS A 67 14.05 10.08 2.10
CA CYS A 67 13.09 9.28 1.36
C CYS A 67 13.31 7.79 1.64
N ASN A 68 12.31 7.11 2.20
CA ASN A 68 12.35 5.67 2.43
C ASN A 68 11.12 5.03 1.75
N CYS A 69 11.36 4.24 0.71
CA CYS A 69 10.34 3.54 -0.06
C CYS A 69 9.17 4.43 -0.54
N GLY A 70 9.49 5.63 -1.03
CA GLY A 70 8.53 6.61 -1.51
C GLY A 70 7.79 7.38 -0.41
N VAL A 71 8.23 7.27 0.84
CA VAL A 71 7.69 8.02 1.98
C VAL A 71 8.79 8.88 2.59
N CYS A 72 8.49 10.16 2.82
CA CYS A 72 9.41 11.04 3.51
C CYS A 72 9.40 10.82 5.02
N ILE A 73 10.57 10.50 5.56
CA ILE A 73 10.83 10.45 7.01
C ILE A 73 11.40 11.81 7.40
N CYS A 74 10.57 12.64 8.03
CA CYS A 74 10.93 14.01 8.37
C CYS A 74 11.94 14.08 9.53
N ARG A 75 12.85 15.05 9.43
CA ARG A 75 13.86 15.28 10.46
C ARG A 75 13.23 15.96 11.67
N VAL A 76 13.72 15.60 12.85
CA VAL A 76 13.45 16.28 14.12
C VAL A 76 14.70 17.06 14.50
N THR A 77 14.58 18.37 14.71
CA THR A 77 15.70 19.29 15.02
C THR A 77 15.20 20.38 15.94
N GLU A 78 15.94 20.74 17.00
CA GLU A 78 15.62 21.93 17.80
C GLU A 78 15.47 23.17 16.88
N PRO A 79 14.35 23.92 16.93
CA PRO A 79 13.32 23.98 17.98
C PRO A 79 12.03 23.13 17.76
N GLY A 80 11.96 22.19 16.80
CA GLY A 80 10.76 21.36 16.61
C GLY A 80 10.86 20.18 15.63
N LYS A 81 9.73 19.75 15.05
CA LYS A 81 9.71 18.71 14.00
C LYS A 81 9.13 19.20 12.68
N TYR A 82 9.68 18.72 11.56
CA TYR A 82 9.04 18.89 10.26
C TYR A 82 7.92 17.87 10.06
N TYR A 83 6.88 18.25 9.32
CA TYR A 83 5.72 17.40 9.02
C TYR A 83 5.16 17.66 7.62
N GLY A 84 4.18 16.84 7.23
CA GLY A 84 3.59 16.81 5.89
C GLY A 84 4.18 15.69 5.01
N PRO A 85 3.52 15.29 3.91
CA PRO A 85 3.95 14.20 3.04
C PRO A 85 5.34 14.39 2.45
N LEU A 86 5.78 15.64 2.28
CA LEU A 86 7.10 16.00 1.75
C LEU A 86 7.90 16.82 2.76
N CYS A 87 7.57 16.74 4.06
CA CYS A 87 8.17 17.52 5.14
C CYS A 87 8.09 19.03 4.89
N GLU A 88 7.01 19.50 4.27
CA GLU A 88 6.86 20.88 3.83
C GLU A 88 6.54 21.86 4.97
N CYS A 89 6.03 21.37 6.09
CA CYS A 89 5.54 22.18 7.20
C CYS A 89 6.41 22.07 8.48
N HIS A 90 6.29 23.06 9.37
CA HIS A 90 6.92 23.13 10.70
C HIS A 90 6.12 24.04 11.65
N ASP A 91 6.25 23.82 12.96
CA ASP A 91 5.46 24.46 14.03
C ASP A 91 6.13 25.70 14.65
N TRP A 92 7.39 26.00 14.31
CA TRP A 92 8.15 27.14 14.88
C TRP A 92 8.12 28.43 14.05
N VAL A 93 7.31 28.48 12.98
CA VAL A 93 7.06 29.74 12.23
C VAL A 93 5.56 29.96 12.20
N CYS A 94 5.04 30.45 13.33
CA CYS A 94 3.77 31.16 13.38
C CYS A 94 4.04 32.66 13.35
N ASP A 95 3.03 33.42 12.94
CA ASP A 95 3.01 34.85 13.23
C ASP A 95 3.15 35.09 14.74
N THR A 96 3.95 36.09 15.09
CA THR A 96 4.12 36.54 16.46
C THR A 96 3.18 37.71 16.74
N TYR A 97 2.43 37.62 17.83
CA TYR A 97 1.70 38.76 18.38
C TYR A 97 2.17 38.99 19.81
N ASP A 98 2.56 40.22 20.14
CA ASP A 98 3.06 40.59 21.46
C ASP A 98 4.25 39.72 21.97
N GLY A 99 5.17 39.37 21.06
CA GLY A 99 6.34 38.54 21.38
C GLY A 99 6.06 37.04 21.55
N LYS A 100 4.81 36.61 21.40
CA LYS A 100 4.36 35.21 21.55
C LYS A 100 4.09 34.57 20.20
N ILE A 101 4.65 33.38 19.95
CA ILE A 101 4.37 32.60 18.74
C ILE A 101 2.96 32.01 18.83
N CYS A 102 2.15 32.20 17.79
CA CYS A 102 0.75 31.72 17.75
C CYS A 102 -0.12 32.19 18.97
N ALA A 103 0.25 33.26 19.68
CA ALA A 103 -0.41 33.72 20.92
C ALA A 103 -0.61 32.58 21.96
N ASP A 104 0.50 31.96 22.37
CA ASP A 104 0.54 30.92 23.39
C ASP A 104 -0.33 31.23 24.63
N SER A 105 -1.28 30.35 24.91
CA SER A 105 -2.19 30.41 26.05
C SER A 105 -1.73 29.48 27.18
N GLU A 106 -0.43 29.18 27.25
CA GLU A 106 0.21 28.31 28.25
C GLU A 106 0.34 29.01 29.64
N ASP A 107 -0.65 29.82 30.02
CA ASP A 107 -0.81 30.45 31.35
C ASP A 107 -2.19 30.11 31.94
N PHE A 108 -2.66 28.87 31.75
CA PHE A 108 -3.84 28.35 32.47
C PHE A 108 -3.47 27.13 33.31
N LEU A 109 -2.55 27.32 34.26
CA LEU A 109 -2.39 26.46 35.44
C LEU A 109 -1.85 27.23 36.64
#